data_AF-A0A960PRH3-F1
#
_entry.id   AF-A0A960PRH3-F1
#
_cell.length_a   1.000
_cell.length_b   1.000
_cell.length_c   1.000
_cell.angle_alpha   90.00
_cell.angle_beta   90.00
_cell.angle_gamma   90.00
#
_symmetry.space_group_name_H-M   'P 1'
#
loop_
_entity.id
_entity.type
_entity.pdbx_description
1 polymer ?
#
loop_
_entity_poly.entity_id
_entity_poly.type
_entity_poly.pdbx_seq_one_letter_code
_entity_poly.pdbx_strand_id
1 'polypeptide(L)'
;MNWEGRDSAARSTVRRLAWLGVLALAGSVGLAALGEAAARELPGSALDAEDSHAVWLFEQTSGAATVGDVTATFLEDRNRIAVLELSGNYDRSVGGASNLAAREAVGQEFYAHHEDQFDALVVFTTFEFDTGEAQAFRIGVQNGVEGIGLPIFDRSTDLGSAGRLRGLVDMAALSRYETNPLAAGFDFTLGILAHELMHEWCCFVDVRNPDGSFGHDLIGREGSHWSYLLDSGASLMYGADWQDEGDGTFRAAATRKLFSPLDLYLAGFLRPEEVPPFALLESAAVDPTGIPLPGDVVTATARTVTVEDVVAANGPRLPAFEEAPKELHLGFLILTRPGEGVSDAQVAAVDRIRRALMTRFTALTGGRGL
;
A
#
# COMPACT_ATOMS: atom_id res chain seq x y z
N MET A 1 -3.11 -48.10 -46.58
CA MET A 1 -1.70 -47.96 -46.97
C MET A 1 -0.97 -47.51 -45.72
N ASN A 2 -0.20 -48.43 -45.13
CA ASN A 2 0.61 -48.24 -43.92
C ASN A 2 1.78 -47.28 -44.20
N TRP A 3 2.21 -46.47 -43.23
CA TRP A 3 3.57 -46.51 -42.65
C TRP A 3 3.72 -45.56 -41.44
N GLU A 4 4.53 -46.01 -40.49
CA GLU A 4 4.83 -45.55 -39.13
C GLU A 4 5.81 -44.35 -39.03
N GLY A 5 5.73 -43.62 -37.90
CA GLY A 5 6.82 -43.41 -36.94
C GLY A 5 8.03 -42.53 -37.28
N ARG A 6 8.28 -41.50 -36.43
CA ARG A 6 9.55 -41.32 -35.70
C ARG A 6 9.49 -40.18 -34.67
N ASP A 7 9.93 -40.51 -33.46
CA ASP A 7 10.33 -39.62 -32.36
C ASP A 7 11.41 -38.61 -32.74
N SER A 8 11.43 -37.44 -32.08
CA SER A 8 12.60 -37.00 -31.31
C SER A 8 12.25 -35.88 -30.32
N ALA A 9 12.66 -36.09 -29.08
CA ALA A 9 12.62 -35.13 -27.98
C ALA A 9 13.84 -34.20 -28.03
N ALA A 10 13.67 -32.94 -27.61
CA ALA A 10 14.77 -32.12 -27.11
C ALA A 10 14.25 -31.16 -26.02
N ARG A 11 14.58 -31.48 -24.77
CA ARG A 11 14.49 -30.58 -23.61
C ARG A 11 15.79 -29.76 -23.57
N SER A 12 15.72 -28.44 -23.41
CA SER A 12 16.88 -27.61 -23.06
C SER A 12 16.74 -27.10 -21.63
N THR A 13 17.71 -27.50 -20.81
CA THR A 13 17.91 -27.12 -19.41
C THR A 13 18.85 -25.92 -19.37
N VAL A 14 18.47 -24.81 -18.71
CA VAL A 14 19.40 -23.73 -18.38
C VAL A 14 19.81 -23.83 -16.91
N ARG A 15 21.13 -23.78 -16.70
CA ARG A 15 21.85 -24.09 -15.47
C ARG A 15 21.86 -22.91 -14.49
N ARG A 16 21.68 -23.20 -13.20
CA ARG A 16 22.00 -22.31 -12.06
C ARG A 16 23.50 -22.36 -11.79
N LEU A 17 24.14 -21.20 -11.61
CA LEU A 17 25.53 -21.07 -11.15
C LEU A 17 25.55 -20.72 -9.65
N ALA A 18 26.27 -21.53 -8.89
CA ALA A 18 26.60 -21.30 -7.48
C ALA A 18 28.02 -20.74 -7.37
N TRP A 19 28.24 -19.79 -6.46
CA TRP A 19 29.57 -19.30 -6.07
C TRP A 19 29.81 -19.64 -4.59
N LEU A 20 30.99 -20.21 -4.31
CA LEU A 20 31.48 -20.57 -2.98
C LEU A 20 32.85 -19.92 -2.75
N GLY A 21 32.89 -19.02 -1.76
CA GLY A 21 33.89 -18.81 -0.70
C GLY A 21 35.39 -18.66 -0.97
N VAL A 22 36.02 -17.67 -0.30
CA VAL A 22 37.29 -17.81 0.46
C VAL A 22 37.30 -16.82 1.64
N LEU A 23 37.79 -17.28 2.79
CA LEU A 23 37.97 -16.61 4.09
C LEU A 23 39.47 -16.43 4.36
N ALA A 24 39.92 -15.34 5.00
CA ALA A 24 41.23 -15.25 5.66
C ALA A 24 41.27 -14.17 6.78
N LEU A 25 42.04 -14.48 7.84
CA LEU A 25 42.05 -13.90 9.19
C LEU A 25 42.98 -12.68 9.44
N ALA A 26 42.51 -11.78 10.31
CA ALA A 26 43.08 -11.14 11.52
C ALA A 26 44.55 -10.63 11.68
N GLY A 27 44.65 -9.43 12.30
CA GLY A 27 45.76 -8.88 13.12
C GLY A 27 45.90 -7.35 12.97
N SER A 28 46.19 -6.46 13.92
CA SER A 28 46.35 -6.43 15.40
C SER A 28 46.70 -4.98 15.84
N VAL A 29 46.15 -4.50 16.98
CA VAL A 29 46.68 -3.53 18.00
C VAL A 29 46.80 -1.98 17.73
N GLY A 30 45.88 -1.21 18.34
CA GLY A 30 46.03 -0.17 19.40
C GLY A 30 46.92 1.11 19.27
N LEU A 31 46.33 2.31 19.47
CA LEU A 31 46.56 3.26 20.61
C LEU A 31 45.85 4.64 20.48
N ALA A 32 45.15 5.04 21.56
CA ALA A 32 44.98 6.37 22.21
C ALA A 32 44.67 7.70 21.45
N ALA A 33 43.43 8.18 21.68
CA ALA A 33 43.01 9.50 22.24
C ALA A 33 43.28 10.84 21.50
N LEU A 34 42.22 11.56 21.11
CA LEU A 34 41.66 12.77 21.75
C LEU A 34 40.75 13.58 20.79
N GLY A 35 39.52 13.82 21.23
CA GLY A 35 38.78 15.09 21.01
C GLY A 35 38.32 15.42 19.60
N GLU A 36 37.09 15.01 19.26
CA GLU A 36 36.19 15.83 18.45
C GLU A 36 34.75 15.40 18.75
N ALA A 37 33.89 16.38 19.04
CA ALA A 37 32.48 16.14 19.29
C ALA A 37 31.82 15.67 18.00
N ALA A 38 31.73 14.35 17.82
CA ALA A 38 30.95 13.76 16.75
C ALA A 38 29.48 14.11 17.00
N ALA A 39 28.93 14.96 16.12
CA ALA A 39 27.51 15.02 15.88
C ALA A 39 27.04 13.58 15.69
N ARG A 40 26.24 13.10 16.64
CA ARG A 40 25.64 11.79 16.58
C ARG A 40 24.67 11.84 15.42
N GLU A 41 25.07 11.30 14.27
CA GLU A 41 24.17 11.05 13.16
C GLU A 41 22.95 10.34 13.72
N LEU A 42 21.79 10.99 13.58
CA LEU A 42 20.52 10.35 13.79
C LEU A 42 20.48 9.20 12.78
N PRO A 43 20.26 7.95 13.20
CA PRO A 43 20.01 6.88 12.25
C PRO A 43 18.84 7.29 11.34
N GLY A 44 18.96 6.94 10.05
CA GLY A 44 17.96 7.20 9.02
C GLY A 44 16.54 7.05 9.55
N SER A 45 15.70 8.03 9.20
CA SER A 45 14.33 8.09 9.66
C SER A 45 13.65 6.75 9.49
N ALA A 46 12.82 6.33 10.45
CA ALA A 46 12.00 5.13 10.40
C ALA A 46 11.12 4.96 9.14
N LEU A 47 11.16 5.92 8.21
CA LEU A 47 10.64 5.84 6.84
C LEU A 47 11.36 4.77 6.00
N ASP A 48 12.57 4.34 6.32
CA ASP A 48 13.36 3.54 5.37
C ASP A 48 12.97 2.05 5.29
N ALA A 49 11.96 1.60 6.04
CA ALA A 49 11.61 0.18 6.19
C ALA A 49 10.15 -0.17 5.86
N GLU A 50 9.47 0.60 5.01
CA GLU A 50 8.09 0.30 4.61
C GLU A 50 8.02 -0.45 3.28
N ASP A 51 7.69 -1.73 3.38
CA ASP A 51 7.05 -2.46 2.30
C ASP A 51 5.55 -2.47 2.60
N SER A 52 4.76 -1.86 1.73
CA SER A 52 3.31 -1.96 1.71
C SER A 52 2.96 -2.74 0.45
N HIS A 53 2.02 -3.68 0.59
CA HIS A 53 1.56 -4.47 -0.54
C HIS A 53 0.06 -4.32 -0.68
N ALA A 54 -0.43 -3.72 -1.78
CA ALA A 54 -1.84 -3.86 -2.11
C ALA A 54 -2.12 -5.29 -2.60
N VAL A 55 -3.06 -5.99 -1.96
CA VAL A 55 -3.56 -7.29 -2.43
C VAL A 55 -4.93 -7.07 -3.08
N TRP A 56 -5.05 -7.39 -4.37
CA TRP A 56 -6.29 -7.20 -5.12
C TRP A 56 -7.08 -8.50 -5.27
N LEU A 57 -8.36 -8.48 -4.83
CA LEU A 57 -9.27 -9.62 -4.91
C LEU A 57 -9.63 -10.04 -6.35
N PHE A 58 -9.39 -9.20 -7.36
CA PHE A 58 -9.73 -9.53 -8.75
C PHE A 58 -8.75 -10.53 -9.40
N GLU A 59 -7.53 -10.71 -8.86
CA GLU A 59 -6.55 -11.66 -9.42
C GLU A 59 -6.78 -13.10 -8.98
N GLN A 60 -7.74 -13.36 -8.10
CA GLN A 60 -7.97 -14.69 -7.56
C GLN A 60 -9.37 -15.20 -7.89
N THR A 61 -9.39 -16.25 -8.72
CA THR A 61 -10.48 -17.22 -8.63
C THR A 61 -10.60 -17.67 -7.18
N SER A 62 -11.81 -17.96 -6.72
CA SER A 62 -12.08 -18.67 -5.47
C SER A 62 -11.47 -20.07 -5.53
N GLY A 63 -10.14 -20.14 -5.54
CA GLY A 63 -9.37 -21.36 -5.41
C GLY A 63 -9.40 -21.70 -3.95
N ALA A 64 -10.25 -22.67 -3.60
CA ALA A 64 -10.34 -23.26 -2.28
C ALA A 64 -8.97 -23.80 -1.84
N ALA A 65 -8.10 -22.93 -1.32
CA ALA A 65 -7.12 -23.35 -0.33
C ALA A 65 -7.98 -23.75 0.88
N THR A 66 -7.99 -25.04 1.17
CA THR A 66 -8.75 -25.64 2.26
C THR A 66 -8.63 -24.79 3.53
N VAL A 67 -9.72 -24.07 3.81
CA VAL A 67 -9.98 -23.32 5.03
C VAL A 67 -9.75 -24.28 6.19
N GLY A 68 -8.65 -24.11 6.94
CA GLY A 68 -8.71 -24.51 8.34
C GLY A 68 -9.75 -23.62 9.01
N ASP A 69 -10.61 -24.17 9.85
CA ASP A 69 -11.76 -23.47 10.46
C ASP A 69 -11.37 -22.10 11.06
N VAL A 70 -11.43 -21.03 10.25
CA VAL A 70 -11.31 -19.67 10.75
C VAL A 70 -12.68 -19.29 11.27
N THR A 71 -12.75 -18.95 12.55
CA THR A 71 -13.99 -18.48 13.17
C THR A 71 -13.71 -17.12 13.79
N ALA A 72 -14.51 -16.13 13.40
CA ALA A 72 -14.61 -14.86 14.08
C ALA A 72 -15.83 -14.89 15.01
N THR A 73 -15.73 -14.24 16.17
CA THR A 73 -16.85 -14.11 17.10
C THR A 73 -16.84 -12.71 17.69
N PHE A 74 -17.92 -11.96 17.49
CA PHE A 74 -18.10 -10.64 18.06
C PHE A 74 -18.19 -10.74 19.59
N LEU A 75 -17.35 -9.97 20.27
CA LEU A 75 -17.35 -9.90 21.72
C LEU A 75 -18.14 -8.70 22.20
N GLU A 76 -17.79 -7.51 21.72
CA GLU A 76 -18.36 -6.24 22.17
C GLU A 76 -17.92 -5.06 21.29
N ASP A 77 -18.61 -3.93 21.46
CA ASP A 77 -18.14 -2.61 21.02
C ASP A 77 -17.60 -1.80 22.19
N ARG A 78 -16.37 -1.30 22.05
CA ARG A 78 -15.74 -0.41 23.04
C ARG A 78 -15.23 0.86 22.39
N ASN A 79 -15.78 2.01 22.79
CA ASN A 79 -15.40 3.32 22.26
C ASN A 79 -15.46 3.40 20.71
N ARG A 80 -16.51 2.83 20.09
CA ARG A 80 -16.68 2.75 18.62
C ARG A 80 -15.63 1.90 17.91
N ILE A 81 -15.05 0.94 18.62
CA ILE A 81 -14.15 -0.07 18.08
C ILE A 81 -14.79 -1.42 18.36
N ALA A 82 -15.04 -2.21 17.31
CA ALA A 82 -15.55 -3.55 17.45
C ALA A 82 -14.41 -4.49 17.88
N VAL A 83 -14.66 -5.33 18.86
CA VAL A 83 -13.71 -6.33 19.35
C VAL A 83 -14.21 -7.71 18.97
N LEU A 84 -13.42 -8.43 18.19
CA LEU A 84 -13.73 -9.77 17.73
C LEU A 84 -12.66 -10.75 18.22
N GLU A 85 -13.10 -11.93 18.65
CA GLU A 85 -12.25 -13.08 18.85
C GLU A 85 -12.02 -13.78 17.51
N LEU A 86 -10.78 -14.14 17.18
CA LEU A 86 -10.43 -14.85 15.94
C LEU A 86 -9.62 -16.12 16.25
N SER A 87 -10.21 -17.27 15.93
CA SER A 87 -9.52 -18.56 15.88
C SER A 87 -9.13 -18.91 14.44
N GLY A 88 -8.03 -19.65 14.26
CA GLY A 88 -7.52 -20.06 12.95
C GLY A 88 -6.36 -19.21 12.41
N ASN A 89 -5.96 -19.47 11.18
CA ASN A 89 -4.85 -18.80 10.50
C ASN A 89 -5.30 -17.43 9.94
N TYR A 90 -4.59 -16.36 10.32
CA TYR A 90 -4.84 -15.00 9.83
C TYR A 90 -3.67 -14.42 9.01
N ASP A 91 -2.69 -15.25 8.64
CA ASP A 91 -1.59 -14.87 7.76
C ASP A 91 -2.15 -14.24 6.49
N ARG A 92 -1.43 -13.27 5.93
CA ARG A 92 -1.83 -12.57 4.70
C ARG A 92 -2.02 -13.54 3.54
N SER A 93 -1.18 -14.57 3.47
CA SER A 93 -1.20 -15.56 2.41
C SER A 93 -1.06 -16.98 2.97
N VAL A 94 -1.78 -17.93 2.39
CA VAL A 94 -1.71 -19.36 2.71
C VAL A 94 -1.48 -20.13 1.42
N GLY A 95 -0.41 -20.93 1.37
CA GLY A 95 -0.08 -21.72 0.16
C GLY A 95 0.25 -20.88 -1.07
N GLY A 96 0.69 -19.63 -0.89
CA GLY A 96 1.02 -18.69 -1.98
C GLY A 96 -0.18 -17.92 -2.54
N ALA A 97 -1.39 -18.14 -2.03
CA ALA A 97 -2.58 -17.36 -2.36
C ALA A 97 -2.99 -16.48 -1.17
N SER A 98 -3.76 -15.42 -1.44
CA SER A 98 -4.24 -14.52 -0.39
C SER A 98 -5.23 -15.24 0.52
N ASN A 99 -5.13 -15.01 1.83
CA ASN A 99 -5.98 -15.66 2.82
C ASN A 99 -7.31 -14.90 2.99
N LEU A 100 -8.13 -14.96 1.94
CA LEU A 100 -9.37 -14.19 1.85
C LEU A 100 -10.44 -14.71 2.77
N ALA A 101 -10.54 -16.04 2.93
CA ALA A 101 -11.50 -16.68 3.82
C ALA A 101 -11.43 -16.14 5.26
N ALA A 102 -10.22 -15.81 5.74
CA ALA A 102 -10.07 -15.26 7.07
C ALA A 102 -10.60 -13.82 7.19
N ARG A 103 -10.51 -13.02 6.12
CA ARG A 103 -11.10 -11.67 6.08
C ARG A 103 -12.60 -11.71 5.82
N GLU A 104 -13.08 -12.67 5.03
CA GLU A 104 -14.50 -12.96 4.87
C GLU A 104 -15.15 -13.31 6.21
N ALA A 105 -14.54 -14.19 7.01
CA ALA A 105 -15.04 -14.52 8.35
C ALA A 105 -15.14 -13.29 9.27
N VAL A 106 -14.11 -12.43 9.28
CA VAL A 106 -14.11 -11.17 10.06
C VAL A 106 -15.20 -10.21 9.58
N GLY A 107 -15.32 -10.02 8.26
CA GLY A 107 -16.33 -9.16 7.67
C GLY A 107 -17.75 -9.64 7.98
N GLN A 108 -18.04 -10.92 7.74
CA GLN A 108 -19.35 -11.52 7.98
C GLN A 108 -19.77 -11.36 9.43
N GLU A 109 -18.86 -11.63 10.37
CA GLU A 109 -19.14 -11.47 11.80
C GLU A 109 -19.35 -9.99 12.16
N PHE A 110 -18.57 -9.07 11.60
CA PHE A 110 -18.77 -7.65 11.81
C PHE A 110 -20.16 -7.19 11.33
N TYR A 111 -20.54 -7.50 10.09
CA TYR A 111 -21.82 -7.08 9.52
C TYR A 111 -23.04 -7.85 10.04
N ALA A 112 -22.85 -9.00 10.70
CA ALA A 112 -23.91 -9.64 11.48
C ALA A 112 -24.35 -8.79 12.70
N HIS A 113 -23.48 -7.89 13.16
CA HIS A 113 -23.67 -7.06 14.36
C HIS A 113 -23.74 -5.55 14.10
N HIS A 114 -23.43 -5.11 12.87
CA HIS A 114 -23.35 -3.69 12.50
C HIS A 114 -24.13 -3.39 11.22
N GLU A 115 -24.67 -2.18 11.10
CA GLU A 115 -25.31 -1.71 9.88
C GLU A 115 -24.31 -1.54 8.73
N ASP A 116 -24.78 -1.73 7.48
CA ASP A 116 -23.97 -1.57 6.28
C ASP A 116 -23.71 -0.10 5.93
N GLN A 117 -22.88 0.55 6.75
CA GLN A 117 -22.62 1.99 6.68
C GLN A 117 -21.14 2.36 6.54
N PHE A 118 -20.26 1.38 6.26
CA PHE A 118 -18.81 1.59 6.22
C PHE A 118 -18.26 1.38 4.80
N ASP A 119 -17.46 2.33 4.35
CA ASP A 119 -16.74 2.28 3.07
C ASP A 119 -15.47 1.42 3.18
N ALA A 120 -14.86 1.34 4.36
CA ALA A 120 -13.76 0.41 4.64
C ALA A 120 -13.72 -0.03 6.11
N LEU A 121 -13.12 -1.20 6.35
CA LEU A 121 -12.80 -1.68 7.70
C LEU A 121 -11.29 -1.56 7.96
N VAL A 122 -10.90 -0.99 9.09
CA VAL A 122 -9.51 -0.89 9.56
C VAL A 122 -9.32 -1.87 10.69
N VAL A 123 -8.46 -2.87 10.48
CA VAL A 123 -8.30 -4.02 11.37
C VAL A 123 -6.93 -3.97 12.03
N PHE A 124 -6.92 -3.94 13.37
CA PHE A 124 -5.73 -4.19 14.19
C PHE A 124 -5.84 -5.55 14.87
N THR A 125 -4.72 -6.17 15.17
CA THR A 125 -4.69 -7.42 15.96
C THR A 125 -3.94 -7.24 17.27
N THR A 126 -4.26 -8.04 18.29
CA THR A 126 -3.45 -8.15 19.51
C THR A 126 -2.30 -9.16 19.40
N PHE A 127 -2.17 -9.81 18.24
CA PHE A 127 -1.22 -10.89 17.97
C PHE A 127 -0.56 -10.69 16.60
N GLU A 128 0.68 -11.14 16.46
CA GLU A 128 1.38 -11.17 15.18
C GLU A 128 0.86 -12.28 14.26
N PHE A 129 0.93 -12.04 12.95
CA PHE A 129 0.70 -13.00 11.89
C PHE A 129 1.65 -12.71 10.72
N ASP A 130 1.83 -13.67 9.82
CA ASP A 130 2.73 -13.50 8.68
C ASP A 130 2.12 -12.51 7.65
N THR A 131 2.79 -11.38 7.45
CA THR A 131 2.42 -10.35 6.48
C THR A 131 3.34 -10.34 5.25
N GLY A 132 4.29 -11.27 5.17
CA GLY A 132 5.46 -11.16 4.30
C GLY A 132 6.33 -9.99 4.75
N GLU A 133 6.76 -9.16 3.79
CA GLU A 133 7.50 -7.93 4.08
C GLU A 133 6.56 -6.77 4.47
N ALA A 134 5.23 -6.96 4.32
CA ALA A 134 4.26 -5.88 4.51
C ALA A 134 4.17 -5.39 5.95
N GLN A 135 4.24 -4.08 6.16
CA GLN A 135 3.93 -3.46 7.45
C GLN A 135 2.41 -3.43 7.71
N ALA A 136 1.66 -3.04 6.69
CA ALA A 136 0.19 -3.08 6.58
C ALA A 136 -0.18 -3.41 5.12
N PHE A 137 -1.45 -3.69 4.85
CA PHE A 137 -1.91 -3.89 3.48
C PHE A 137 -3.42 -3.65 3.31
N ARG A 138 -3.78 -3.15 2.12
CA ARG A 138 -5.16 -3.12 1.63
C ARG A 138 -5.59 -4.44 1.00
N ILE A 139 -6.83 -4.82 1.27
CA ILE A 139 -7.60 -5.79 0.48
C ILE A 139 -8.78 -5.06 -0.17
N GLY A 140 -8.76 -4.95 -1.50
CA GLY A 140 -9.86 -4.34 -2.27
C GLY A 140 -11.04 -5.31 -2.42
N VAL A 141 -12.24 -4.92 -1.99
CA VAL A 141 -13.47 -5.74 -1.94
C VAL A 141 -14.43 -5.41 -3.07
N GLN A 142 -14.52 -4.15 -3.47
CA GLN A 142 -15.20 -3.75 -4.69
C GLN A 142 -14.49 -2.54 -5.27
N ASN A 143 -14.72 -2.31 -6.56
CA ASN A 143 -14.41 -1.05 -7.21
C ASN A 143 -15.58 -0.67 -8.11
N GLY A 144 -16.18 0.49 -7.83
CA GLY A 144 -17.20 1.12 -8.66
C GLY A 144 -16.69 2.36 -9.40
N VAL A 145 -15.38 2.62 -9.38
CA VAL A 145 -14.76 3.79 -9.98
C VAL A 145 -14.10 3.42 -11.31
N GLU A 146 -14.48 4.12 -12.38
CA GLU A 146 -13.85 3.99 -13.70
C GLU A 146 -12.70 4.99 -13.86
N GLY A 147 -11.82 4.77 -14.84
CA GLY A 147 -10.73 5.69 -15.19
C GLY A 147 -9.54 5.69 -14.23
N ILE A 148 -9.50 4.78 -13.25
CA ILE A 148 -8.41 4.64 -12.28
C ILE A 148 -7.51 3.43 -12.52
N GLY A 149 -7.66 2.75 -13.66
CA GLY A 149 -6.83 1.59 -14.03
C GLY A 149 -7.18 0.27 -13.34
N LEU A 150 -8.26 0.25 -12.55
CA LEU A 150 -8.78 -0.97 -11.92
C LEU A 150 -10.05 -1.47 -12.65
N PRO A 151 -10.29 -2.80 -12.69
CA PRO A 151 -11.55 -3.33 -13.18
C PRO A 151 -12.71 -2.94 -12.24
N ILE A 152 -13.92 -2.88 -12.79
CA ILE A 152 -15.14 -2.79 -11.98
C ILE A 152 -15.49 -4.19 -11.47
N PHE A 153 -15.64 -4.34 -10.16
CA PHE A 153 -16.00 -5.61 -9.51
C PHE A 153 -16.68 -5.36 -8.17
N ASP A 154 -17.41 -6.34 -7.65
CA ASP A 154 -18.01 -6.29 -6.33
C ASP A 154 -18.03 -7.69 -5.68
N ARG A 155 -17.35 -7.80 -4.53
CA ARG A 155 -17.32 -8.98 -3.65
C ARG A 155 -17.80 -8.64 -2.24
N SER A 156 -18.45 -7.49 -2.03
CA SER A 156 -18.87 -6.99 -0.72
C SER A 156 -19.78 -7.96 0.04
N THR A 157 -20.62 -8.71 -0.68
CA THR A 157 -21.50 -9.73 -0.10
C THR A 157 -20.76 -10.88 0.56
N ASP A 158 -19.54 -11.19 0.11
CA ASP A 158 -18.74 -12.28 0.68
C ASP A 158 -18.20 -11.93 2.06
N LEU A 159 -18.18 -10.63 2.39
CA LEU A 159 -17.87 -10.10 3.70
C LEU A 159 -19.13 -9.67 4.47
N GLY A 160 -20.33 -9.97 3.98
CA GLY A 160 -21.58 -9.66 4.68
C GLY A 160 -22.08 -8.22 4.49
N SER A 161 -21.37 -7.38 3.74
CA SER A 161 -21.85 -6.05 3.36
C SER A 161 -22.93 -6.15 2.27
N ALA A 162 -23.87 -5.20 2.24
CA ALA A 162 -24.96 -5.11 1.28
C ALA A 162 -24.62 -4.24 0.06
N GLY A 163 -23.32 -4.05 -0.24
CA GLY A 163 -22.85 -3.29 -1.39
C GLY A 163 -22.08 -2.02 -1.04
N ARG A 164 -21.86 -1.69 0.23
CA ARG A 164 -21.14 -0.46 0.61
C ARG A 164 -19.64 -0.65 0.82
N LEU A 165 -19.22 -1.79 1.35
CA LEU A 165 -17.82 -2.03 1.73
C LEU A 165 -16.91 -2.09 0.50
N ARG A 166 -15.93 -1.19 0.41
CA ARG A 166 -14.94 -1.13 -0.68
C ARG A 166 -13.64 -1.84 -0.41
N GLY A 167 -13.26 -1.98 0.85
CA GLY A 167 -12.08 -2.76 1.20
C GLY A 167 -11.79 -2.82 2.69
N LEU A 168 -10.70 -3.50 3.01
CA LEU A 168 -10.15 -3.57 4.35
C LEU A 168 -8.72 -3.06 4.33
N VAL A 169 -8.31 -2.44 5.42
CA VAL A 169 -6.90 -2.17 5.73
C VAL A 169 -6.53 -3.04 6.92
N ASP A 170 -5.69 -4.04 6.67
CA ASP A 170 -5.04 -4.82 7.72
C ASP A 170 -3.82 -4.05 8.21
N MET A 171 -3.94 -3.46 9.39
CA MET A 171 -2.83 -2.81 10.07
C MET A 171 -1.93 -3.84 10.77
N ALA A 172 -2.25 -5.14 10.76
CA ALA A 172 -1.51 -6.14 11.53
C ALA A 172 -1.51 -5.85 13.05
N ALA A 173 -0.49 -6.33 13.77
CA ALA A 173 -0.45 -6.22 15.23
C ALA A 173 -0.25 -4.78 15.69
N LEU A 174 -1.08 -4.35 16.66
CA LEU A 174 -0.99 -3.01 17.25
C LEU A 174 0.40 -2.71 17.84
N SER A 175 1.13 -3.75 18.26
CA SER A 175 2.50 -3.65 18.77
C SER A 175 3.52 -3.13 17.75
N ARG A 176 3.21 -3.15 16.45
CA ARG A 176 4.11 -2.63 15.42
C ARG A 176 4.12 -1.10 15.32
N TYR A 177 3.16 -0.41 15.95
CA TYR A 177 2.94 1.02 15.76
C TYR A 177 3.25 1.83 17.00
N GLU A 178 3.76 3.04 16.77
CA GLU A 178 3.75 4.08 17.79
C GLU A 178 2.32 4.63 17.90
N THR A 179 1.77 4.65 19.12
CA THR A 179 0.38 5.03 19.39
C THR A 179 0.25 6.26 20.30
N ASN A 180 1.38 6.83 20.73
CA ASN A 180 1.45 8.07 21.47
C ASN A 180 1.50 9.26 20.50
N PRO A 181 0.46 10.13 20.46
CA PRO A 181 0.42 11.27 19.55
C PRO A 181 1.53 12.31 19.72
N LEU A 182 2.29 12.24 20.81
CA LEU A 182 3.42 13.12 21.07
C LEU A 182 4.76 12.57 20.57
N ALA A 183 4.80 11.32 20.10
CA ALA A 183 6.00 10.69 19.58
C ALA A 183 6.10 10.86 18.06
N ALA A 184 7.31 11.09 17.55
CA ALA A 184 7.54 11.30 16.11
C ALA A 184 7.08 10.11 15.25
N GLY A 185 7.12 8.89 15.78
CA GLY A 185 6.64 7.68 15.09
C GLY A 185 5.11 7.61 14.90
N PHE A 186 4.35 8.49 15.57
CA PHE A 186 2.90 8.51 15.39
C PHE A 186 2.49 9.00 13.99
N ASP A 187 3.21 10.01 13.46
CA ASP A 187 2.97 10.49 12.09
C ASP A 187 3.23 9.40 11.05
N PHE A 188 4.20 8.53 11.31
CA PHE A 188 4.48 7.35 10.49
C PHE A 188 3.30 6.37 10.50
N THR A 189 2.74 6.07 11.68
CA THR A 189 1.53 5.23 11.81
C THR A 189 0.35 5.78 11.02
N LEU A 190 0.13 7.10 11.07
CA LEU A 190 -0.94 7.74 10.28
C LEU A 190 -0.63 7.76 8.78
N GLY A 191 0.65 7.88 8.41
CA GLY A 191 1.13 7.79 7.03
C GLY A 191 0.82 6.44 6.41
N ILE A 192 1.13 5.34 7.11
CA ILE A 192 0.82 3.96 6.68
C ILE A 192 -0.69 3.80 6.45
N LEU A 193 -1.51 4.18 7.44
CA LEU A 193 -2.95 4.01 7.30
C LEU A 193 -3.52 4.86 6.15
N ALA A 194 -3.02 6.08 5.95
CA ALA A 194 -3.41 6.91 4.82
C ALA A 194 -2.96 6.31 3.47
N HIS A 195 -1.76 5.73 3.41
CA HIS A 195 -1.24 5.02 2.25
C HIS A 195 -2.15 3.85 1.86
N GLU A 196 -2.47 2.97 2.82
CA GLU A 196 -3.34 1.81 2.56
C GLU A 196 -4.78 2.19 2.21
N LEU A 197 -5.27 3.33 2.70
CA LEU A 197 -6.57 3.86 2.29
C LEU A 197 -6.53 4.38 0.85
N MET A 198 -5.45 5.06 0.45
CA MET A 198 -5.30 5.61 -0.90
C MET A 198 -5.19 4.54 -1.98
N HIS A 199 -4.77 3.32 -1.61
CA HIS A 199 -4.80 2.19 -2.54
C HIS A 199 -6.19 1.93 -3.15
N GLU A 200 -7.29 2.37 -2.51
CA GLU A 200 -8.64 2.32 -3.10
C GLU A 200 -8.72 2.92 -4.51
N TRP A 201 -7.93 3.96 -4.80
CA TRP A 201 -8.01 4.70 -6.07
C TRP A 201 -6.71 4.75 -6.86
N CYS A 202 -5.58 4.49 -6.22
CA CYS A 202 -4.24 4.68 -6.78
C CYS A 202 -3.38 3.44 -6.53
N CYS A 203 -2.47 3.02 -7.40
CA CYS A 203 -1.83 3.73 -8.49
C CYS A 203 -1.70 2.78 -9.69
N PHE A 204 -2.77 2.71 -10.49
CA PHE A 204 -2.97 1.63 -11.49
C PHE A 204 -3.13 2.16 -12.92
N VAL A 205 -2.94 3.46 -13.12
CA VAL A 205 -3.26 4.12 -14.37
C VAL A 205 -2.15 4.05 -15.40
N ASP A 206 -2.56 3.87 -16.64
CA ASP A 206 -1.69 4.00 -17.81
C ASP A 206 -1.47 5.47 -18.17
N VAL A 207 -0.46 5.72 -19.00
CA VAL A 207 -0.17 7.05 -19.53
C VAL A 207 0.02 7.00 -21.03
N ARG A 208 -0.48 8.03 -21.73
CA ARG A 208 -0.17 8.23 -23.14
C ARG A 208 1.25 8.77 -23.33
N ASN A 209 2.01 8.08 -24.16
CA ASN A 209 3.36 8.45 -24.56
C ASN A 209 3.36 9.45 -25.72
N PRO A 210 4.48 10.18 -25.95
CA PRO A 210 4.58 11.15 -27.04
C PRO A 210 4.34 10.57 -28.45
N ASP A 211 4.61 9.27 -28.63
CA ASP A 211 4.36 8.56 -29.89
C ASP A 211 2.89 8.10 -30.06
N GLY A 212 2.05 8.40 -29.08
CA GLY A 212 0.62 8.04 -29.03
C GLY A 212 0.34 6.65 -28.49
N SER A 213 1.35 5.85 -28.14
CA SER A 213 1.16 4.58 -27.44
C SER A 213 0.71 4.81 -26.00
N PHE A 214 0.13 3.78 -25.37
CA PHE A 214 -0.16 3.78 -23.94
C PHE A 214 0.83 2.86 -23.22
N GLY A 215 1.30 3.27 -22.05
CA GLY A 215 2.27 2.52 -21.25
C GLY A 215 2.00 2.61 -19.75
N HIS A 216 2.65 1.71 -19.00
CA HIS A 216 2.55 1.59 -17.54
C HIS A 216 3.65 2.38 -16.81
N ASP A 217 4.25 3.39 -17.45
CA ASP A 217 5.51 4.01 -16.98
C ASP A 217 5.37 4.74 -15.64
N LEU A 218 4.14 5.10 -15.26
CA LEU A 218 3.85 5.71 -13.96
C LEU A 218 3.88 4.69 -12.82
N ILE A 219 3.75 3.40 -13.13
CA ILE A 219 3.58 2.33 -12.15
C ILE A 219 4.94 1.69 -11.85
N GLY A 220 5.26 1.59 -10.57
CA GLY A 220 6.50 1.03 -10.07
C GLY A 220 6.27 -0.25 -9.30
N ARG A 221 6.75 -0.23 -8.06
CA ARG A 221 6.79 -1.38 -7.17
C ARG A 221 5.45 -2.09 -7.09
N GLU A 222 5.49 -3.40 -7.34
CA GLU A 222 4.35 -4.33 -7.20
C GLU A 222 3.13 -4.00 -8.04
N GLY A 223 3.27 -3.16 -9.07
CA GLY A 223 2.13 -2.79 -9.92
C GLY A 223 1.08 -1.94 -9.20
N SER A 224 1.39 -1.38 -8.02
CA SER A 224 0.41 -0.68 -7.16
C SER A 224 0.93 0.61 -6.53
N HIS A 225 2.15 1.00 -6.85
CA HIS A 225 2.80 2.22 -6.38
C HIS A 225 3.25 3.07 -7.55
N TRP A 226 3.50 4.35 -7.30
CA TRP A 226 4.19 5.19 -8.27
C TRP A 226 5.63 4.72 -8.50
N SER A 227 6.06 4.81 -9.76
CA SER A 227 7.41 4.57 -10.21
C SER A 227 8.42 5.38 -9.41
N TYR A 228 9.58 4.78 -9.10
CA TYR A 228 10.73 5.47 -8.51
C TYR A 228 11.05 6.77 -9.28
N LEU A 229 10.90 6.73 -10.60
CA LEU A 229 11.22 7.80 -11.52
C LEU A 229 10.11 8.87 -11.65
N LEU A 230 8.96 8.68 -11.00
CA LEU A 230 7.88 9.66 -11.02
C LEU A 230 8.18 10.80 -10.04
N ASP A 231 8.09 12.03 -10.54
CA ASP A 231 7.97 13.21 -9.70
C ASP A 231 6.52 13.32 -9.19
N SER A 232 6.26 12.62 -8.09
CA SER A 232 4.97 12.57 -7.43
C SER A 232 4.79 13.71 -6.42
N GLY A 233 5.75 14.64 -6.31
CA GLY A 233 5.76 15.66 -5.27
C GLY A 233 5.85 15.08 -3.86
N ALA A 234 6.56 13.97 -3.71
CA ALA A 234 6.67 13.18 -2.47
C ALA A 234 5.33 12.56 -2.01
N SER A 235 4.60 11.93 -2.92
CA SER A 235 3.39 11.16 -2.57
C SER A 235 3.70 10.08 -1.53
N LEU A 236 2.74 9.82 -0.63
CA LEU A 236 2.72 8.64 0.22
C LEU A 236 2.75 7.36 -0.61
N MET A 237 2.23 7.39 -1.85
CA MET A 237 2.20 6.26 -2.78
C MET A 237 3.51 6.07 -3.57
N TYR A 238 4.63 6.50 -3.00
CA TYR A 238 5.99 6.50 -3.58
C TYR A 238 6.20 7.53 -4.70
N GLY A 239 7.22 7.33 -5.53
CA GLY A 239 7.89 8.40 -6.25
C GLY A 239 8.59 9.39 -5.30
N ALA A 240 9.07 10.50 -5.85
CA ALA A 240 9.75 11.54 -5.07
C ALA A 240 9.28 12.94 -5.46
N ASP A 241 9.71 13.94 -4.71
CA ASP A 241 9.78 15.34 -5.17
C ASP A 241 11.14 15.53 -5.85
N TRP A 242 11.19 15.31 -7.17
CA TRP A 242 12.45 15.31 -7.93
C TRP A 242 12.85 16.73 -8.34
N GLN A 243 14.00 17.18 -7.85
CA GLN A 243 14.57 18.47 -8.20
C GLN A 243 15.65 18.34 -9.27
N ASP A 244 15.50 19.04 -10.40
CA ASP A 244 16.54 19.16 -11.43
C ASP A 244 17.69 20.05 -10.92
N GLU A 245 18.92 19.51 -10.98
CA GLU A 245 20.15 20.22 -10.56
C GLU A 245 20.78 21.02 -11.71
N GLY A 246 20.24 20.91 -12.93
CA GLY A 246 20.66 21.66 -14.12
C GLY A 246 21.89 21.10 -14.85
N ASP A 247 22.40 19.95 -14.43
CA ASP A 247 23.55 19.26 -15.00
C ASP A 247 23.22 17.86 -15.56
N GLY A 248 21.93 17.56 -15.71
CA GLY A 248 21.42 16.24 -16.11
C GLY A 248 21.26 15.26 -14.95
N THR A 249 21.42 15.74 -13.71
CA THR A 249 21.07 14.99 -12.51
C THR A 249 19.84 15.54 -11.81
N PHE A 250 19.13 14.64 -11.12
CA PHE A 250 17.93 14.95 -10.34
C PHE A 250 18.13 14.45 -8.91
N ARG A 251 17.73 15.25 -7.93
CA ARG A 251 17.79 14.91 -6.51
C ARG A 251 16.39 14.73 -5.93
N ALA A 252 16.17 13.66 -5.17
CA ALA A 252 14.94 13.49 -4.40
C ALA A 252 14.95 14.44 -3.18
N ALA A 253 14.27 15.58 -3.28
CA ALA A 253 14.22 16.56 -2.19
C ALA A 253 13.41 16.06 -0.99
N ALA A 254 12.33 15.31 -1.25
CA ALA A 254 11.50 14.67 -0.26
C ALA A 254 10.84 13.41 -0.82
N THR A 255 10.40 12.52 0.07
CA THR A 255 9.59 11.34 -0.25
C THR A 255 8.52 11.13 0.82
N ARG A 256 7.36 10.58 0.41
CA ARG A 256 6.28 10.09 1.31
C ARG A 256 5.80 11.09 2.37
N LYS A 257 5.33 12.26 1.92
CA LYS A 257 4.84 13.35 2.78
C LYS A 257 3.36 13.65 2.63
N LEU A 258 2.81 13.52 1.42
CA LEU A 258 1.49 14.06 1.06
C LEU A 258 0.72 13.15 0.09
N PHE A 259 -0.50 13.52 -0.28
CA PHE A 259 -1.14 13.00 -1.49
C PHE A 259 -0.90 13.97 -2.64
N SER A 260 -0.35 13.47 -3.74
CA SER A 260 -0.05 14.26 -4.92
C SER A 260 -1.34 14.77 -5.57
N PRO A 261 -1.27 15.82 -6.41
CA PRO A 261 -2.42 16.22 -7.22
C PRO A 261 -2.99 15.07 -8.08
N LEU A 262 -2.15 14.17 -8.59
CA LEU A 262 -2.61 13.00 -9.34
C LEU A 262 -3.37 12.02 -8.44
N ASP A 263 -2.86 11.73 -7.23
CA ASP A 263 -3.54 10.87 -6.24
C ASP A 263 -4.94 11.41 -5.94
N LEU A 264 -5.03 12.72 -5.70
CA LEU A 264 -6.26 13.40 -5.35
C LEU A 264 -7.24 13.45 -6.53
N TYR A 265 -6.77 13.57 -7.77
CA TYR A 265 -7.65 13.45 -8.95
C TYR A 265 -8.23 12.04 -9.06
N LEU A 266 -7.41 10.99 -8.92
CA LEU A 266 -7.86 9.60 -8.99
C LEU A 266 -8.85 9.28 -7.86
N ALA A 267 -8.58 9.79 -6.65
CA ALA A 267 -9.52 9.69 -5.52
C ALA A 267 -10.82 10.49 -5.71
N GLY A 268 -10.88 11.37 -6.72
CA GLY A 268 -12.04 12.22 -6.99
C GLY A 268 -12.09 13.45 -6.08
N PHE A 269 -10.98 13.84 -5.45
CA PHE A 269 -10.83 15.06 -4.65
C PHE A 269 -10.27 16.24 -5.44
N LEU A 270 -9.78 16.06 -6.67
CA LEU A 270 -9.43 17.16 -7.57
C LEU A 270 -10.16 17.04 -8.89
N ARG A 271 -10.45 18.19 -9.50
CA ARG A 271 -10.76 18.25 -10.94
C ARG A 271 -9.49 18.06 -11.76
N PRO A 272 -9.59 17.57 -13.01
CA PRO A 272 -8.42 17.45 -13.87
C PRO A 272 -7.68 18.78 -14.06
N GLU A 273 -8.39 19.92 -14.15
CA GLU A 273 -7.76 21.23 -14.33
C GLU A 273 -6.94 21.70 -13.11
N GLU A 274 -7.11 21.05 -11.96
CA GLU A 274 -6.35 21.32 -10.73
C GLU A 274 -5.08 20.46 -10.63
N VAL A 275 -4.85 19.54 -11.58
CA VAL A 275 -3.64 18.71 -11.64
C VAL A 275 -2.60 19.41 -12.53
N PRO A 276 -1.53 19.98 -11.96
CA PRO A 276 -0.46 20.55 -12.78
C PRO A 276 0.28 19.45 -13.57
N PRO A 277 0.92 19.78 -14.69
CA PRO A 277 1.87 18.87 -15.32
C PRO A 277 2.96 18.44 -14.33
N PHE A 278 3.40 17.18 -14.44
CA PHE A 278 4.41 16.57 -13.58
C PHE A 278 5.50 15.92 -14.42
N ALA A 279 6.65 15.62 -13.81
CA ALA A 279 7.77 15.02 -14.50
C ALA A 279 7.79 13.49 -14.33
N LEU A 280 8.10 12.78 -15.39
CA LEU A 280 8.54 11.40 -15.35
C LEU A 280 10.00 11.37 -15.82
N LEU A 281 10.90 10.92 -14.95
CA LEU A 281 12.30 10.78 -15.28
C LEU A 281 12.52 9.57 -16.18
N GLU A 282 13.42 9.71 -17.14
CA GLU A 282 13.80 8.66 -18.10
C GLU A 282 15.26 8.31 -17.90
N SER A 283 15.52 7.10 -17.40
CA SER A 283 16.86 6.58 -17.20
C SER A 283 16.90 5.07 -17.35
N ALA A 284 17.71 4.57 -18.28
CA ALA A 284 17.88 3.14 -18.49
C ALA A 284 18.69 2.44 -17.37
N ALA A 285 19.32 3.22 -16.49
CA ALA A 285 20.16 2.72 -15.40
C ALA A 285 19.41 2.55 -14.08
N VAL A 286 18.18 3.06 -13.99
CA VAL A 286 17.38 3.09 -12.77
C VAL A 286 16.23 2.10 -12.90
N ASP A 287 16.04 1.28 -11.89
CA ASP A 287 14.89 0.38 -11.78
C ASP A 287 13.65 1.17 -11.32
N PRO A 288 12.59 1.27 -12.13
CA PRO A 288 11.37 2.00 -11.75
C PRO A 288 10.64 1.35 -10.57
N THR A 289 10.95 0.11 -10.20
CA THR A 289 10.34 -0.61 -9.08
C THR A 289 11.03 -0.39 -7.74
N GLY A 290 12.13 0.38 -7.71
CA GLY A 290 12.80 0.77 -6.48
C GLY A 290 11.98 1.69 -5.58
N ILE A 291 12.47 1.93 -4.36
CA ILE A 291 11.90 2.89 -3.42
C ILE A 291 12.84 4.10 -3.30
N PRO A 292 12.38 5.31 -3.63
CA PRO A 292 13.22 6.50 -3.48
C PRO A 292 13.39 6.89 -2.03
N LEU A 293 14.61 7.28 -1.68
CA LEU A 293 14.98 7.84 -0.39
C LEU A 293 15.30 9.34 -0.53
N PRO A 294 15.01 10.15 0.50
CA PRO A 294 15.43 11.55 0.48
C PRO A 294 16.94 11.68 0.29
N GLY A 295 17.34 12.51 -0.67
CA GLY A 295 18.75 12.74 -1.02
C GLY A 295 19.31 11.85 -2.12
N ASP A 296 18.56 10.84 -2.59
CA ASP A 296 18.90 10.06 -3.77
C ASP A 296 19.20 10.99 -4.96
N VAL A 297 20.19 10.61 -5.78
CA VAL A 297 20.57 11.34 -6.99
C VAL A 297 20.62 10.40 -8.17
N VAL A 298 19.95 10.76 -9.26
CA VAL A 298 19.95 9.99 -10.50
C VAL A 298 20.35 10.84 -11.69
N THR A 299 20.99 10.21 -12.68
CA THR A 299 21.19 10.81 -14.01
C THR A 299 20.02 10.41 -14.91
N ALA A 300 19.30 11.39 -15.44
CA ALA A 300 18.10 11.16 -16.23
C ALA A 300 17.83 12.33 -17.20
N THR A 301 16.85 12.14 -18.09
CA THR A 301 16.11 13.24 -18.72
C THR A 301 14.72 13.30 -18.12
N ALA A 302 14.04 14.45 -18.18
CA ALA A 302 12.67 14.57 -17.71
C ALA A 302 11.69 14.70 -18.89
N ARG A 303 10.63 13.89 -18.86
CA ARG A 303 9.45 14.04 -19.72
C ARG A 303 8.33 14.69 -18.92
N THR A 304 7.73 15.73 -19.48
CA THR A 304 6.50 16.30 -18.92
C THR A 304 5.31 15.41 -19.25
N VAL A 305 4.51 15.08 -18.25
CA VAL A 305 3.26 14.33 -18.33
C VAL A 305 2.12 15.21 -17.82
N THR A 306 0.94 15.05 -18.42
CA THR A 306 -0.28 15.78 -18.02
C THR A 306 -1.37 14.81 -17.56
N VAL A 307 -2.35 15.32 -16.81
CA VAL A 307 -3.53 14.50 -16.46
C VAL A 307 -4.32 14.10 -17.70
N GLU A 308 -4.28 14.91 -18.77
CA GLU A 308 -4.90 14.58 -20.06
C GLU A 308 -4.26 13.36 -20.72
N ASP A 309 -2.97 13.09 -20.49
CA ASP A 309 -2.31 11.88 -20.98
C ASP A 309 -2.78 10.63 -20.20
N VAL A 310 -3.06 10.79 -18.91
CA VAL A 310 -3.68 9.74 -18.08
C VAL A 310 -5.12 9.51 -18.52
N VAL A 311 -5.92 10.56 -18.69
CA VAL A 311 -7.31 10.48 -19.17
C VAL A 311 -7.40 9.87 -20.56
N ALA A 312 -6.45 10.18 -21.45
CA ALA A 312 -6.43 9.61 -22.80
C ALA A 312 -6.23 8.09 -22.79
N ALA A 313 -5.46 7.56 -21.83
CA ALA A 313 -5.18 6.13 -21.72
C ALA A 313 -6.28 5.36 -20.97
N ASN A 314 -6.87 5.96 -19.93
CA ASN A 314 -7.77 5.26 -19.00
C ASN A 314 -9.25 5.66 -19.13
N GLY A 315 -9.54 6.75 -19.85
CA GLY A 315 -10.82 7.44 -19.76
C GLY A 315 -10.89 8.40 -18.57
N PRO A 316 -11.94 9.23 -18.47
CA PRO A 316 -12.14 10.12 -17.34
C PRO A 316 -12.45 9.32 -16.07
N ARG A 317 -12.04 9.84 -14.90
CA ARG A 317 -12.42 9.28 -13.61
C ARG A 317 -13.93 9.44 -13.41
N LEU A 318 -14.66 8.35 -13.23
CA LEU A 318 -16.10 8.36 -12.94
C LEU A 318 -16.43 7.62 -11.63
N PRO A 319 -17.30 8.17 -10.76
CA PRO A 319 -17.96 9.48 -10.85
C PRO A 319 -16.97 10.66 -10.93
N ALA A 320 -17.33 11.78 -11.55
CA ALA A 320 -16.41 12.93 -11.61
C ALA A 320 -16.23 13.57 -10.22
N PHE A 321 -15.34 14.56 -10.10
CA PHE A 321 -15.11 15.29 -8.85
C PHE A 321 -16.41 15.76 -8.17
N GLU A 322 -17.37 16.25 -8.95
CA GLU A 322 -18.67 16.78 -8.46
C GLU A 322 -19.52 15.72 -7.77
N GLU A 323 -19.41 14.46 -8.19
CA GLU A 323 -20.28 13.35 -7.75
C GLU A 323 -19.53 12.34 -6.88
N ALA A 324 -18.19 12.38 -6.88
CA ALA A 324 -17.37 11.48 -6.10
C ALA A 324 -17.61 11.70 -4.59
N PRO A 325 -17.80 10.63 -3.79
CA PRO A 325 -17.98 10.73 -2.35
C PRO A 325 -16.85 11.51 -1.68
N LYS A 326 -17.21 12.39 -0.75
CA LYS A 326 -16.27 13.23 0.01
C LYS A 326 -16.17 12.87 1.48
N GLU A 327 -17.08 12.02 1.95
CA GLU A 327 -17.13 11.53 3.32
C GLU A 327 -16.94 10.01 3.28
N LEU A 328 -15.97 9.51 4.04
CA LEU A 328 -15.65 8.08 4.13
C LEU A 328 -15.98 7.57 5.52
N HIS A 329 -16.79 6.52 5.60
CA HIS A 329 -17.10 5.89 6.86
C HIS A 329 -16.18 4.70 7.11
N LEU A 330 -15.35 4.79 8.15
CA LEU A 330 -14.39 3.74 8.49
C LEU A 330 -14.83 3.00 9.77
N GLY A 331 -14.98 1.67 9.67
CA GLY A 331 -15.18 0.80 10.82
C GLY A 331 -13.83 0.40 11.40
N PHE A 332 -13.62 0.52 12.72
CA PHE A 332 -12.36 0.13 13.37
C PHE A 332 -12.57 -1.14 14.19
N LEU A 333 -11.68 -2.12 13.99
CA LEU A 333 -11.76 -3.43 14.63
C LEU A 333 -10.46 -3.76 15.36
N ILE A 334 -10.58 -4.49 16.48
CA ILE A 334 -9.47 -5.21 17.11
C ILE A 334 -9.80 -6.70 17.10
N LEU A 335 -8.91 -7.51 16.51
CA LEU A 335 -8.96 -8.96 16.60
C LEU A 335 -8.07 -9.45 17.74
N THR A 336 -8.58 -10.38 18.54
CA THR A 336 -7.84 -11.04 19.63
C THR A 336 -7.93 -12.55 19.54
N ARG A 337 -7.03 -13.29 20.21
CA ARG A 337 -7.07 -14.76 20.20
C ARG A 337 -8.08 -15.31 21.20
N PRO A 338 -8.52 -16.58 21.04
CA PRO A 338 -9.49 -17.16 21.93
C PRO A 338 -9.14 -17.13 23.41
N GLY A 339 -10.05 -16.57 24.20
CA GLY A 339 -9.87 -16.40 25.64
C GLY A 339 -8.86 -15.31 26.05
N GLU A 340 -8.30 -14.56 25.10
CA GLU A 340 -7.50 -13.37 25.39
C GLU A 340 -8.41 -12.14 25.51
N GLY A 341 -8.11 -11.27 26.48
CA GLY A 341 -8.83 -10.01 26.66
C GLY A 341 -8.13 -8.86 25.95
N VAL A 342 -8.90 -7.90 25.44
CA VAL A 342 -8.37 -6.62 24.95
C VAL A 342 -8.35 -5.60 26.09
N SER A 343 -7.18 -5.05 26.41
CA SER A 343 -7.04 -4.06 27.48
C SER A 343 -7.61 -2.69 27.09
N ASP A 344 -8.03 -1.89 28.09
CA ASP A 344 -8.46 -0.50 27.86
C ASP A 344 -7.38 0.35 27.17
N ALA A 345 -6.11 0.05 27.44
CA ALA A 345 -4.98 0.74 26.82
C ALA A 345 -4.90 0.48 25.31
N GLN A 346 -5.16 -0.75 24.86
CA GLN A 346 -5.19 -1.12 23.44
C GLN A 346 -6.38 -0.47 22.72
N VAL A 347 -7.57 -0.50 23.32
CA VAL A 347 -8.74 0.22 22.77
C VAL A 347 -8.47 1.72 22.67
N ALA A 348 -7.92 2.32 23.73
CA ALA A 348 -7.57 3.74 23.72
C ALA A 348 -6.49 4.08 22.67
N ALA A 349 -5.56 3.16 22.38
CA ALA A 349 -4.55 3.34 21.34
C ALA A 349 -5.16 3.38 19.95
N VAL A 350 -6.04 2.43 19.63
CA VAL A 350 -6.77 2.43 18.34
C VAL A 350 -7.68 3.66 18.23
N ASP A 351 -8.34 4.09 19.31
CA ASP A 351 -9.18 5.30 19.29
C ASP A 351 -8.35 6.58 19.03
N ARG A 352 -7.10 6.66 19.52
CA ARG A 352 -6.19 7.77 19.21
C ARG A 352 -5.83 7.80 17.73
N ILE A 353 -5.50 6.64 17.14
CA ILE A 353 -5.22 6.52 15.70
C ILE A 353 -6.46 6.92 14.91
N ARG A 354 -7.64 6.37 15.22
CA ARG A 354 -8.92 6.65 14.56
C ARG A 354 -9.21 8.15 14.51
N ARG A 355 -9.09 8.86 15.63
CA ARG A 355 -9.36 10.31 15.70
C ARG A 355 -8.31 11.13 14.96
N ALA A 356 -7.04 10.77 15.11
CA ALA A 356 -5.95 11.51 14.49
C ALA A 356 -5.93 11.32 12.96
N LEU A 357 -6.30 10.13 12.47
CA LEU A 357 -6.44 9.84 11.06
C LEU A 357 -7.42 10.81 10.39
N MET A 358 -8.58 11.10 11.01
CA MET A 358 -9.53 12.05 10.43
C MET A 358 -8.86 13.41 10.15
N THR A 359 -8.12 13.94 11.14
CA THR A 359 -7.40 15.21 10.97
C THR A 359 -6.31 15.10 9.90
N ARG A 360 -5.55 14.00 9.90
CA ARG A 360 -4.48 13.75 8.92
C ARG A 360 -5.04 13.63 7.51
N PHE A 361 -6.10 12.88 7.30
CA PHE A 361 -6.74 12.64 6.01
C PHE A 361 -7.35 13.92 5.45
N THR A 362 -8.05 14.70 6.28
CA THR A 362 -8.52 16.04 5.89
C THR A 362 -7.36 16.93 5.46
N ALA A 363 -6.23 16.92 6.18
CA ALA A 363 -5.06 17.70 5.78
C ALA A 363 -4.44 17.21 4.46
N LEU A 364 -4.28 15.89 4.28
CA LEU A 364 -3.72 15.27 3.08
C LEU A 364 -4.58 15.52 1.83
N THR A 365 -5.89 15.69 1.99
CA THR A 365 -6.82 15.99 0.89
C THR A 365 -7.09 17.48 0.68
N GLY A 366 -6.40 18.36 1.43
CA GLY A 366 -6.63 19.80 1.37
C GLY A 366 -8.03 20.22 1.82
N GLY A 367 -8.66 19.44 2.70
CA GLY A 367 -10.00 19.68 3.23
C GLY A 367 -11.14 19.16 2.36
N ARG A 368 -10.84 18.40 1.30
CA ARG A 368 -11.87 17.91 0.36
C ARG A 368 -12.40 16.52 0.71
N GLY A 369 -11.62 15.69 1.40
CA GLY A 369 -12.07 14.42 1.95
C GLY A 369 -12.20 14.49 3.48
N LEU A 370 -13.24 13.85 4.01
CA LEU A 370 -13.58 13.80 5.44
C LEU A 370 -13.70 12.37 5.96
#